data_AF-A0A7Z8QGV5-F1
#
_entry.id   AF-A0A7Z8QGV5-F1
#
_cell.length_a   1.000
_cell.length_b   1.000
_cell.length_c   1.000
_cell.angle_alpha   90.00
_cell.angle_beta   90.00
_cell.angle_gamma   90.00
#
_symmetry.space_group_name_H-M   'P 1'
#
loop_
_entity.id
_entity.type
_entity.pdbx_description
1 polymer ?
#
loop_
_entity_poly.entity_id
_entity_poly.type
_entity_poly.pdbx_seq_one_letter_code
_entity_poly.pdbx_strand_id
1 'polypeptide(L)'
;MEKFTITPNGINHNSKPAFVANWFNGDITPPQGERESFYYEGSGENDSLLIFKIEWQDEEPSQEQFNSLMDESITALDNWIAERF
;
A
#
# COMPACT_ATOMS: atom_id res chain seq x y z
N MET A 1 -4.64 7.69 -17.61
CA MET A 1 -4.28 6.46 -16.87
C MET A 1 -4.81 6.63 -15.46
N GLU A 2 -5.36 5.57 -14.87
CA GLU A 2 -5.78 5.62 -13.45
C GLU A 2 -4.54 5.78 -12.55
N LYS A 3 -4.67 6.60 -11.50
CA LYS A 3 -3.56 6.89 -10.58
C LYS A 3 -3.09 5.62 -9.86
N PHE A 4 -4.04 4.79 -9.45
CA PHE A 4 -3.79 3.49 -8.86
C PHE A 4 -4.40 2.38 -9.71
N THR A 5 -3.70 1.25 -9.82
CA THR A 5 -4.24 0.01 -10.37
C THR A 5 -4.16 -1.05 -9.28
N ILE A 6 -5.31 -1.54 -8.82
CA ILE A 6 -5.41 -2.48 -7.70
C ILE A 6 -5.95 -3.82 -8.20
N THR A 7 -5.29 -4.89 -7.75
CA THR A 7 -5.64 -6.28 -8.00
C THR A 7 -5.73 -7.00 -6.65
N PRO A 8 -6.32 -8.21 -6.56
CA PRO A 8 -6.39 -8.96 -5.30
C PRO A 8 -5.04 -9.24 -4.61
N ASN A 9 -3.92 -9.14 -5.33
CA ASN A 9 -2.59 -9.46 -4.81
C ASN A 9 -1.59 -8.29 -4.86
N GLY A 10 -2.00 -7.11 -5.35
CA GLY A 10 -1.07 -6.02 -5.56
C GLY A 10 -1.70 -4.69 -5.95
N ILE A 11 -0.94 -3.63 -5.74
CA ILE A 11 -1.27 -2.23 -6.00
C ILE A 11 -0.11 -1.58 -6.76
N ASN A 12 -0.44 -0.89 -7.84
CA ASN A 12 0.51 -0.12 -8.63
C ASN A 12 0.11 1.36 -8.61
N HIS A 13 1.05 2.25 -8.33
CA HIS A 13 0.88 3.69 -8.51
C HIS A 13 1.53 4.12 -9.82
N ASN A 14 0.72 4.61 -10.74
CA ASN A 14 1.14 4.92 -12.13
C ASN A 14 1.57 6.39 -12.31
N SER A 15 1.64 7.17 -11.23
CA SER A 15 2.09 8.57 -11.24
C SER A 15 3.40 8.71 -10.47
N LYS A 16 4.20 9.75 -10.75
CA LYS A 16 5.43 9.99 -9.97
C LYS A 16 5.10 10.32 -8.51
N PRO A 17 5.74 9.66 -7.51
CA PRO A 17 6.70 8.55 -7.63
C PRO A 17 5.99 7.23 -7.92
N ALA A 18 6.34 6.57 -9.03
CA ALA A 18 5.68 5.33 -9.42
C ALA A 18 6.23 4.15 -8.62
N PHE A 19 5.34 3.24 -8.20
CA PHE A 19 5.74 2.03 -7.49
C PHE A 19 4.80 0.87 -7.82
N VAL A 20 5.30 -0.34 -7.56
CA VAL A 20 4.51 -1.56 -7.50
C VAL A 20 4.68 -2.18 -6.11
N ALA A 21 3.61 -2.70 -5.54
CA ALA A 21 3.64 -3.35 -4.23
C ALA A 21 2.59 -4.44 -4.13
N ASN A 22 2.76 -5.32 -3.15
CA ASN A 22 1.74 -6.27 -2.75
C ASN A 22 0.93 -5.69 -1.58
N TRP A 23 -0.30 -6.15 -1.41
CA TRP A 23 -1.10 -5.80 -0.24
C TRP A 23 -1.81 -7.02 0.34
N PHE A 24 -2.23 -6.87 1.60
CA PHE A 24 -2.99 -7.88 2.34
C PHE A 24 -3.97 -7.18 3.30
N ASN A 25 -5.21 -7.67 3.37
CA ASN A 25 -6.20 -7.29 4.38
C ASN A 25 -6.46 -8.50 5.29
N GLY A 26 -6.33 -8.32 6.61
CA GLY A 26 -6.76 -9.29 7.61
C GLY A 26 -5.95 -9.19 8.91
N ASP A 27 -6.02 -10.24 9.73
CA ASP A 27 -5.22 -10.35 10.95
C ASP A 27 -3.73 -10.51 10.58
N ILE A 28 -3.02 -9.38 10.56
CA ILE A 28 -1.63 -9.31 10.17
C ILE A 28 -0.77 -9.42 11.43
N THR A 29 0.04 -10.48 11.52
CA THR A 29 1.25 -10.43 12.33
C THR A 29 2.29 -9.63 11.55
N PRO A 30 2.76 -8.47 12.05
CA PRO A 30 3.77 -7.69 11.34
C PRO A 30 5.00 -8.55 11.05
N PRO A 31 5.49 -8.62 9.81
CA PRO A 31 6.71 -9.36 9.52
C PRO A 31 7.88 -8.77 10.33
N GLN A 32 8.68 -9.62 10.98
CA GLN A 32 9.89 -9.21 11.72
C GLN A 32 11.06 -8.89 10.77
N GLY A 33 10.81 -8.10 9.73
CA GLY A 33 11.80 -7.69 8.72
C GLY A 33 12.17 -6.22 8.83
N GLU A 34 13.33 -5.85 8.26
CA GLU A 34 13.77 -4.45 8.20
C GLU A 34 12.73 -3.57 7.49
N ARG A 35 12.50 -2.38 8.07
CA ARG A 35 11.41 -1.43 7.79
C ARG A 35 11.27 -0.95 6.34
N GLU A 36 12.22 -1.25 5.47
CA GLU A 36 12.33 -0.62 4.15
C GLU A 36 11.32 -1.15 3.13
N SER A 37 10.56 -2.21 3.43
CA SER A 37 9.66 -2.82 2.45
C SER A 37 8.20 -2.98 2.89
N PHE A 38 7.77 -2.38 4.00
CA PHE A 38 6.43 -2.60 4.56
C PHE A 38 5.82 -1.30 5.12
N TYR A 39 4.57 -1.02 4.77
CA TYR A 39 3.71 0.00 5.39
C TYR A 39 2.48 -0.66 6.00
N TYR A 40 2.14 -0.26 7.23
CA TYR A 40 1.05 -0.84 8.00
C TYR A 40 0.09 0.26 8.44
N GLU A 41 -1.19 0.10 8.13
CA GLU A 41 -2.26 0.82 8.80
C GLU A 41 -3.12 -0.19 9.58
N GLY A 42 -3.12 -0.08 10.90
CA GLY A 42 -3.91 -0.93 11.77
C GLY A 42 -5.13 -0.19 12.29
N SER A 43 -6.29 -0.40 11.66
CA SER A 43 -7.57 0.10 12.18
C SER A 43 -8.30 -1.02 12.95
N GLY A 44 -7.70 -1.46 14.07
CA GLY A 44 -8.30 -2.46 14.95
C GLY A 44 -8.19 -3.92 14.48
N GLU A 45 -8.64 -4.84 15.34
CA GLU A 45 -8.31 -6.28 15.33
C GLU A 45 -8.71 -7.07 14.07
N ASN A 46 -9.46 -6.49 13.13
CA ASN A 46 -9.93 -7.19 11.92
C ASN A 46 -9.85 -6.39 10.61
N ASP A 47 -9.39 -5.13 10.64
CA ASP A 47 -9.32 -4.26 9.45
C ASP A 47 -7.95 -3.62 9.35
N SER A 48 -6.95 -4.51 9.33
CA SER A 48 -5.55 -4.12 9.17
C SER A 48 -5.15 -4.32 7.72
N LEU A 49 -4.55 -3.28 7.14
CA LEU A 49 -4.00 -3.29 5.79
C LEU A 49 -2.48 -3.23 5.85
N LEU A 50 -1.85 -4.16 5.13
CA LEU A 50 -0.41 -4.22 4.95
C LEU A 50 -0.09 -4.00 3.48
N ILE A 51 0.72 -2.98 3.18
CA ILE A 51 1.37 -2.82 1.87
C ILE A 51 2.82 -3.27 2.02
N PHE A 52 3.30 -4.14 1.14
CA PHE A 52 4.62 -4.75 1.27
C PHE A 52 5.31 -5.04 -0.06
N LYS A 53 6.63 -5.26 0.00
CA LYS A 53 7.50 -5.41 -1.20
C LYS A 53 7.32 -4.22 -2.15
N ILE A 54 7.42 -3.01 -1.61
CA ILE A 54 7.33 -1.78 -2.39
C ILE A 54 8.59 -1.68 -3.27
N GLU A 55 8.39 -1.69 -4.59
CA GLU A 55 9.43 -1.51 -5.59
C GLU A 55 9.18 -0.20 -6.36
N TRP A 56 10.05 0.78 -6.13
CA TRP A 56 10.01 2.06 -6.86
C TRP A 56 10.43 1.86 -8.32
N GLN A 57 9.62 2.39 -9.23
CA GLN A 57 9.92 2.41 -10.67
C GLN A 57 10.59 3.73 -11.10
N ASP A 58 10.58 4.73 -10.21
CA ASP A 58 11.20 6.04 -10.35
C ASP A 58 12.14 6.32 -9.17
N GLU A 59 12.58 7.58 -9.03
CA GLU A 59 13.29 8.06 -7.85
C GLU A 59 12.45 7.84 -6.58
N GLU A 60 13.11 7.33 -5.54
CA GLU A 60 12.51 7.11 -4.24
C GLU A 60 12.03 8.45 -3.64
N PRO A 61 10.78 8.53 -3.16
CA PRO A 61 10.25 9.76 -2.58
C PRO A 61 10.96 10.15 -1.28
N SER A 62 10.86 11.42 -0.91
CA SER A 62 11.18 11.83 0.45
C SER A 62 10.26 11.13 1.47
N GLN A 63 10.67 11.07 2.73
CA GLN A 63 9.85 10.46 3.79
C GLN A 63 8.42 11.04 3.89
N GLU A 64 8.28 12.36 3.67
CA GLU A 64 6.98 13.04 3.71
C GLU A 64 6.10 12.65 2.51
N GLN A 65 6.70 12.56 1.33
CA GLN A 65 6.03 12.09 0.12
C GLN A 65 5.66 10.62 0.23
N PHE A 66 6.53 9.80 0.82
CA PHE A 66 6.27 8.39 1.10
C PHE A 66 5.04 8.22 1.99
N ASN A 67 5.01 8.89 3.15
CA ASN A 67 3.88 8.78 4.08
C ASN A 67 2.56 9.20 3.40
N SER A 68 2.56 10.36 2.73
CA SER A 68 1.39 10.84 1.99
C SER A 68 0.92 9.85 0.93
N LEU A 69 1.87 9.24 0.20
CA LEU A 69 1.56 8.27 -0.83
C LEU A 69 1.01 6.96 -0.25
N MET A 70 1.51 6.53 0.91
CA MET A 70 0.99 5.35 1.59
C MET A 70 -0.44 5.59 2.11
N ASP A 71 -0.73 6.75 2.70
CA ASP A 71 -2.09 7.11 3.15
C ASP A 71 -3.09 7.12 1.97
N GLU A 72 -2.68 7.68 0.83
CA GLU A 72 -3.47 7.63 -0.40
C GLU A 72 -3.65 6.20 -0.92
N SER A 73 -2.63 5.35 -0.79
CA SER A 73 -2.67 3.96 -1.22
C SER A 73 -3.64 3.14 -0.38
N ILE A 74 -3.67 3.36 0.94
CA ILE A 74 -4.65 2.73 1.82
C ILE A 74 -6.06 3.18 1.45
N THR A 75 -6.29 4.48 1.30
CA THR A 75 -7.59 5.00 0.88
C THR A 75 -8.05 4.38 -0.45
N ALA A 76 -7.12 4.17 -1.39
CA ALA A 76 -7.43 3.51 -2.66
C ALA A 76 -7.79 2.03 -2.48
N LEU A 77 -7.10 1.31 -1.59
CA LEU A 77 -7.39 -0.07 -1.23
C LEU A 77 -8.76 -0.20 -0.55
N ASP A 78 -9.06 0.63 0.44
CA ASP A 78 -10.35 0.62 1.15
C ASP A 78 -11.52 0.79 0.18
N ASN A 79 -11.44 1.79 -0.70
CA ASN A 79 -12.46 2.03 -1.71
C ASN A 79 -12.61 0.82 -2.66
N TRP A 80 -11.49 0.22 -3.08
CA TRP A 80 -11.52 -0.93 -3.97
C TRP A 80 -12.13 -2.18 -3.30
N ILE A 81 -11.85 -2.38 -2.01
CA ILE A 81 -12.38 -3.47 -1.17
C ILE A 81 -13.88 -3.26 -0.95
N ALA A 82 -14.30 -2.06 -0.53
CA ALA A 82 -15.70 -1.72 -0.26
C ALA A 82 -16.61 -1.80 -1.50
N GLU A 83 -16.06 -1.64 -2.71
CA GLU A 83 -16.81 -1.85 -3.95
C GLU A 83 -17.04 -3.34 -4.29
N ARG A 84 -16.30 -4.26 -3.66
CA ARG A 84 -16.25 -5.69 -4.03
C ARG A 84 -16.74 -6.64 -2.94
N PHE A 85 -16.71 -6.22 -1.68
CA PHE A 85 -17.11 -6.99 -0.51
C PHE A 85 -18.17 -6.24 0.29
#